data_AF-A0A0N9Y860-F1
#
_entry.id   AF-A0A0N9Y860-F1
#
_cell.length_a   1.000
_cell.length_b   1.000
_cell.length_c   1.000
_cell.angle_alpha   90.00
_cell.angle_beta   90.00
_cell.angle_gamma   90.00
#
_symmetry.space_group_name_H-M   'P 1'
#
loop_
_entity.id
_entity.type
_entity.pdbx_description
1 polymer ?
#
loop_
_entity_poly.entity_id
_entity_poly.type
_entity_poly.pdbx_seq_one_letter_code
_entity_poly.pdbx_strand_id
1 'polypeptide(L)'
;MSNEFADVVLEIVSTGNGERLQISSPRRGTTIRLDPVELEALTWQTTDTFTRMLEGSIGPCQRELGVEEPDFLTSDDRTSL
;
A
#
# COMPACT_ATOMS: atom_id res chain seq x y z
N MET A 1 -18.28 5.94 1.28
CA MET A 1 -17.16 5.69 0.35
C MET A 1 -15.90 5.97 1.16
N SER A 2 -15.15 4.95 1.57
CA SER A 2 -14.00 5.14 2.45
C SER A 2 -12.80 4.33 1.95
N ASN A 3 -11.67 5.03 1.94
CA ASN A 3 -10.32 4.68 1.51
C ASN A 3 -10.09 4.58 -0.01
N GLU A 4 -10.06 5.73 -0.69
CA GLU A 4 -9.71 5.86 -2.11
C GLU A 4 -8.18 5.84 -2.38
N PHE A 5 -7.35 5.81 -1.34
CA PHE A 5 -5.89 5.79 -1.47
C PHE A 5 -5.30 4.64 -0.65
N ALA A 6 -4.70 3.67 -1.33
CA ALA A 6 -3.85 2.65 -0.74
C ALA A 6 -2.42 2.92 -1.18
N ASP A 7 -1.56 3.35 -0.26
CA ASP A 7 -0.14 3.51 -0.52
C ASP A 7 0.53 2.14 -0.61
N VAL A 8 1.05 1.81 -1.79
CA VAL A 8 1.82 0.61 -2.05
C VAL A 8 3.12 0.95 -2.76
N VAL A 9 4.16 0.20 -2.45
CA VAL A 9 5.49 0.27 -3.08
C VAL A 9 5.66 -0.99 -3.93
N LEU A 10 6.11 -0.79 -5.17
CA LEU A 10 6.37 -1.85 -6.14
C LEU A 10 7.86 -2.00 -6.39
N GLU A 11 8.34 -3.24 -6.44
CA GLU A 11 9.73 -3.57 -6.76
C GLU A 11 9.80 -4.89 -7.53
N ILE A 12 10.65 -4.97 -8.55
CA ILE A 12 10.97 -6.25 -9.20
C ILE A 12 12.14 -6.86 -8.43
N VAL A 13 11.94 -8.07 -7.89
CA VAL A 13 12.95 -8.80 -7.12
C VAL A 13 13.37 -10.06 -7.86
N SER A 14 14.67 -10.30 -7.96
CA SER A 14 15.20 -11.55 -8.50
C SER A 14 15.17 -12.63 -7.42
N THR A 15 14.65 -13.81 -7.78
CA THR A 15 14.65 -14.99 -6.93
C THR A 15 15.36 -16.15 -7.64
N GLY A 16 15.72 -17.20 -6.92
CA GLY A 16 16.30 -18.40 -7.53
C GLY A 16 15.42 -19.07 -8.59
N ASN A 17 14.12 -18.75 -8.59
CA ASN A 17 13.12 -19.29 -9.53
C ASN A 17 12.67 -18.26 -10.59
N GLY A 18 13.42 -17.17 -10.77
CA GLY A 18 13.08 -16.07 -11.68
C GLY A 18 12.63 -14.79 -10.96
N GLU A 19 12.20 -13.81 -11.74
CA GLU A 19 11.77 -12.50 -11.23
C GLU A 19 10.36 -12.55 -10.63
N ARG A 20 10.12 -11.67 -9.65
CA ARG A 20 8.80 -11.49 -9.04
C ARG A 20 8.50 -10.01 -8.85
N LEU A 21 7.23 -9.64 -8.96
CA LEU A 21 6.75 -8.33 -8.52
C LEU A 21 6.46 -8.38 -7.02
N GLN A 22 7.24 -7.66 -6.24
CA GLN A 22 6.98 -7.41 -4.83
C GLN A 22 6.04 -6.21 -4.68
N ILE A 23 4.95 -6.40 -3.95
CA ILE A 23 4.00 -5.35 -3.59
C ILE A 23 4.03 -5.24 -2.07
N SER A 24 4.35 -4.06 -1.57
CA SER A 24 4.42 -3.79 -0.13
C SER A 24 3.47 -2.66 0.24
N SER A 25 2.73 -2.81 1.34
CA SER A 25 1.96 -1.73 1.94
C SER A 25 2.64 -1.32 3.25
N PRO A 26 3.41 -0.20 3.26
CA PRO A 26 4.16 0.22 4.44
C PRO A 26 3.24 0.40 5.66
N ARG A 27 2.10 1.09 5.44
CA ARG A 27 1.11 1.39 6.49
C ARG A 27 0.43 0.17 7.10
N ARG A 28 0.43 -0.97 6.40
CA ARG A 28 -0.14 -2.23 6.91
C ARG A 28 0.95 -3.23 7.33
N GLY A 29 2.22 -2.95 7.06
CA GLY A 29 3.33 -3.88 7.27
C GLY A 29 3.20 -5.19 6.48
N THR A 30 2.41 -5.21 5.40
CA THR A 30 2.15 -6.41 4.60
C THR A 30 2.90 -6.36 3.29
N THR A 31 3.45 -7.51 2.87
CA THR A 31 4.14 -7.67 1.58
C THR A 31 3.73 -8.98 0.93
N ILE A 32 3.59 -8.97 -0.39
CA ILE A 32 3.39 -10.15 -1.24
C ILE A 32 4.36 -10.12 -2.43
N ARG A 33 4.72 -11.28 -2.96
CA ARG A 33 5.53 -11.44 -4.18
C ARG A 33 4.80 -12.32 -5.17
N LEU A 34 4.56 -11.78 -6.37
CA LEU A 34 3.83 -12.47 -7.43
C LEU A 34 4.77 -12.77 -8.58
N ASP A 35 4.75 -14.02 -9.05
CA ASP A 35 5.40 -14.39 -10.31
C ASP A 35 4.57 -13.97 -11.54
N PRO A 36 5.11 -14.06 -12.76
CA PRO A 36 4.40 -13.63 -13.97
C PRO A 36 3.07 -14.38 -14.21
N VAL A 37 2.97 -15.66 -13.85
CA VAL A 37 1.75 -16.47 -14.06
C VAL A 37 0.68 -16.07 -13.07
N GLU A 38 1.07 -15.84 -11.82
CA GLU A 38 0.17 -15.31 -10.78
C GLU A 38 -0.37 -13.92 -11.19
N LEU A 39 0.46 -13.04 -11.74
CA LEU A 39 0.04 -11.74 -12.26
C LEU A 39 -0.93 -11.87 -13.44
N GLU A 40 -0.63 -12.72 -14.41
CA GLU A 40 -1.52 -12.97 -15.56
C GLU A 40 -2.90 -13.44 -15.09
N ALA A 41 -2.95 -14.38 -14.13
CA ALA A 41 -4.19 -14.87 -13.57
C ALA A 41 -5.06 -13.77 -12.95
N LEU A 42 -4.44 -12.76 -12.31
CA LEU A 42 -5.14 -11.59 -11.77
C LEU A 42 -5.76 -10.74 -12.89
N THR A 43 -5.12 -10.62 -14.04
CA THR A 43 -5.65 -9.84 -15.18
C THR A 43 -6.92 -10.44 -15.80
N TRP A 44 -7.16 -11.73 -15.59
CA TRP A 44 -8.36 -12.41 -16.07
C TRP A 44 -9.56 -12.30 -15.12
N GLN A 45 -9.34 -11.78 -13.90
CA GLN A 45 -10.41 -11.66 -12.92
C GLN A 45 -11.31 -10.45 -13.21
N THR A 46 -12.58 -10.56 -12.84
CA THR A 46 -13.53 -9.46 -12.95
C THR A 46 -13.47 -8.57 -11.71
N THR A 47 -13.96 -7.33 -11.83
CA THR A 47 -14.13 -6.43 -10.68
C THR A 47 -14.97 -7.04 -9.56
N ASP A 48 -15.98 -7.85 -9.93
CA ASP A 48 -16.83 -8.58 -8.97
C ASP A 48 -16.02 -9.56 -8.12
N THR A 49 -15.10 -10.31 -8.74
CA THR A 49 -14.19 -11.22 -8.02
C THR A 49 -13.39 -10.48 -6.96
N PHE A 50 -12.77 -9.35 -7.32
CA PHE A 50 -12.00 -8.55 -6.36
C PHE A 50 -12.88 -7.94 -5.27
N THR A 51 -14.09 -7.51 -5.61
CA THR A 51 -15.04 -6.95 -4.65
C THR A 51 -15.38 -7.99 -3.58
N ARG A 52 -15.72 -9.22 -3.99
CA ARG A 52 -15.98 -10.34 -3.06
C ARG A 52 -14.77 -10.73 -2.21
N MET A 53 -13.56 -10.68 -2.76
CA MET A 53 -12.34 -10.90 -1.98
C MET A 53 -12.16 -9.84 -0.88
N LEU A 54 -12.55 -8.59 -1.16
CA LEU A 54 -12.39 -7.46 -0.24
C LEU A 54 -13.48 -7.38 0.83
N GLU A 55 -14.68 -7.92 0.58
CA GLU A 55 -15.83 -7.89 1.49
C GLU A 55 -15.53 -8.45 2.89
N GLY A 56 -14.60 -9.42 3.01
CA GLY A 56 -14.16 -9.99 4.29
C GLY A 56 -12.80 -9.49 4.80
N SER A 57 -12.07 -8.71 4.00
CA SER A 57 -10.65 -8.37 4.26
C SER A 57 -10.43 -6.95 4.80
N ILE A 58 -11.49 -6.21 5.11
CA ILE A 58 -11.40 -4.96 5.89
C ILE A 58 -11.23 -5.32 7.37
N GLY A 59 -10.12 -5.97 7.70
CA GLY A 59 -9.61 -6.05 9.08
C GLY A 59 -9.06 -4.68 9.51
N PRO A 60 -8.98 -4.39 10.82
CA PRO A 60 -8.58 -3.08 11.30
C PRO A 60 -7.20 -2.72 10.72
N CYS A 61 -7.13 -1.60 10.00
CA CYS A 61 -5.87 -0.88 9.88
C CYS A 61 -5.48 -0.56 11.33
N GLN A 62 -4.52 -1.29 11.88
CA GLN A 62 -3.98 -0.95 13.19
C GLN A 62 -3.52 0.49 13.05
N ARG A 63 -4.26 1.40 13.70
CA ARG A 63 -3.89 2.81 13.78
C ARG A 63 -2.51 2.78 14.43
N GLU A 64 -1.48 3.08 13.65
CA GLU A 64 -0.12 3.13 14.16
C GLU A 64 -0.15 4.03 15.41
N LEU A 65 0.21 3.43 16.54
CA LEU A 65 0.34 4.13 17.80
C LEU A 65 1.44 5.19 17.59
N GLY A 66 1.03 6.45 17.46
CA GLY A 66 1.89 7.63 17.56
C GLY A 66 2.93 7.76 16.46
N VAL A 67 2.51 8.14 15.25
CA VAL A 67 3.37 8.99 14.44
C VAL A 67 2.97 10.41 14.81
N GLU A 68 3.79 11.06 15.62
CA GLU A 68 3.63 12.50 15.87
C GLU A 68 3.69 13.19 14.51
N GLU A 69 2.64 13.96 14.21
CA GLU A 69 2.58 14.81 13.03
C GLU A 69 3.93 15.54 12.92
N PRO A 70 4.64 15.51 11.78
CA PRO A 70 5.84 16.30 11.64
C PRO A 70 5.44 17.75 11.88
N ASP A 71 5.95 18.30 12.98
CA ASP A 71 5.77 19.68 13.38
C ASP A 71 6.45 20.53 12.30
N PHE A 72 5.67 20.92 11.29
CA PHE A 72 6.05 21.93 10.33
C PHE A 72 6.12 23.23 11.12
N LEU A 73 7.26 23.39 11.82
CA LEU A 73 7.65 24.57 12.55
C LEU A 73 7.17 25.79 11.78
N THR A 74 6.24 26.47 12.45
CA THR A 74 5.91 27.87 12.28
C THR A 74 7.24 28.61 12.09
N SER A 75 7.60 28.92 10.84
CA SER A 75 8.57 29.98 10.58
C SER A 75 7.85 31.29 10.89
N ASP A 76 7.81 31.59 12.18
CA ASP A 76 7.49 32.90 12.67
C ASP A 76 8.68 33.84 12.42
N ASP A 77 8.32 35.08 12.08
CA ASP A 77 9.11 36.30 12.14
C ASP A 77 10.24 36.53 11.11
N ARG A 78 9.96 37.39 10.13
CA ARG A 78 10.57 38.73 10.09
C ARG A 78 9.98 39.57 8.95
N THR A 79 9.26 40.63 9.33
CA THR A 79 9.55 42.04 9.02
C THR A 79 8.24 42.81 9.04
N SER A 80 7.91 43.34 10.21
CA SER A 80 7.16 44.60 10.28
C SER A 80 8.03 45.70 9.68
N LEU A 81 7.51 46.41 8.67
CA LEU A 81 7.78 47.83 8.38
C LEU A 81 6.71 48.36 7.41
#